data_AF-A0A1J4X2P2-F1
#
_entry.id   AF-A0A1J4X2P2-F1
#
_cell.length_a   1.000
_cell.length_b   1.000
_cell.length_c   1.000
_cell.angle_alpha   90.00
_cell.angle_beta   90.00
_cell.angle_gamma   90.00
#
_symmetry.space_group_name_H-M   'P 1'
#
loop_
_entity.id
_entity.type
_entity.pdbx_description
1 polymer ?
#
loop_
_entity_poly.entity_id
_entity_poly.type
_entity_poly.pdbx_seq_one_letter_code
_entity_poly.pdbx_strand_id
1 'polypeptide(L)'
;MVLGVGWALSALAGDLPDNMGRGVQVSAAGPKRVALVIGNHHYQTLESLPVAGADAEALARRLEETGFEVLRRNDLDTGAMKKAVRQFKAALSPGDEAIFAFAGYGVAEEGVDYLLPVDIVGESIDRIRDDALSLQRVLDDLQDKQPRFALAIVDTCRGNPFVGGATGLGHERGMAAISAGNGQMILFSAGVGQAALERTGTDDATAQSLFVRALVEAMGQPGVEIRPLVRQVRDRVAALAAQSGGEQFPALYDQAQGDFFFYPPAAGSAAGVPQGVGPLEQEFWDAIAQSDDPALYLAYLEQYPNGFYAEQARQKGGVQTMPAREQEPQVKGERFTVRGIRFEMVEIPGGNFFMGGDDLWASSEQQPRHEVALAPFQIMQTEVTQALWQAVMGYNEQEYKGDNLPVYQVTWRDAQRFADKLSQMTGKRFRLPSESQWEYAARGGTTSVWFWGDDESQMPQYAWIPENSDKQPHPVAQKRPNPWGLYDMTGNAWEWCQDVFHEDYRGGMFNRRPDDGSAWESEGVEDERVIRGGAFDAMFNLDFRSDARSGRDQGQHWAGVRLVWIPGEGGE
;
A
#
# COMPACT_ATOMS: atom_id res chain seq x y z
N MET A 1 -12.06 -73.78 -1.00
CA MET A 1 -12.34 -72.96 0.20
C MET A 1 -11.13 -72.05 0.36
N VAL A 2 -11.20 -70.72 0.35
CA VAL A 2 -12.26 -69.75 0.72
C VAL A 2 -12.25 -68.57 -0.29
N LEU A 3 -13.41 -67.92 -0.39
CA LEU A 3 -13.83 -66.86 -1.32
C LEU A 3 -13.34 -65.44 -0.95
N GLY A 4 -13.36 -64.54 -1.93
CA GLY A 4 -13.40 -63.09 -1.74
C GLY A 4 -13.61 -62.36 -3.07
N VAL A 5 -14.82 -61.85 -3.28
CA VAL A 5 -15.42 -61.47 -4.57
C VAL A 5 -15.54 -59.95 -4.69
N GLY A 6 -15.16 -59.39 -5.84
CA GLY A 6 -15.59 -58.07 -6.31
C GLY A 6 -16.45 -58.22 -7.57
N TRP A 7 -17.48 -57.38 -7.73
CA TRP A 7 -18.26 -57.30 -8.98
C TRP A 7 -18.39 -55.87 -9.46
N ALA A 8 -18.14 -55.75 -10.75
CA ALA A 8 -18.36 -54.63 -11.63
C ALA A 8 -19.73 -54.73 -12.33
N LEU A 9 -19.99 -53.70 -13.16
CA LEU A 9 -20.96 -53.65 -14.27
C LEU A 9 -22.42 -53.45 -13.83
N SER A 10 -23.27 -52.67 -14.50
CA SER A 10 -23.32 -52.33 -15.93
C SER A 10 -24.34 -51.21 -16.17
N ALA A 11 -24.36 -50.72 -17.41
CA ALA A 11 -25.11 -49.57 -17.89
C ALA A 11 -26.51 -49.90 -18.49
N LEU A 12 -27.32 -48.83 -18.56
CA LEU A 12 -28.32 -48.44 -19.58
C LEU A 12 -29.77 -48.98 -19.61
N ALA A 13 -30.67 -47.99 -19.51
CA ALA A 13 -31.86 -47.67 -20.34
C ALA A 13 -33.27 -47.97 -19.80
N GLY A 14 -34.10 -46.90 -19.72
CA GLY A 14 -35.54 -46.94 -20.03
C GLY A 14 -36.53 -46.33 -19.03
N ASP A 15 -36.88 -45.06 -19.26
CA ASP A 15 -38.15 -44.32 -19.02
C ASP A 15 -38.87 -44.25 -17.66
N LEU A 16 -39.00 -43.01 -17.15
CA LEU A 16 -40.09 -42.53 -16.27
C LEU A 16 -40.49 -41.07 -16.64
N PRO A 17 -41.74 -40.64 -16.35
CA PRO A 17 -42.48 -39.65 -17.14
C PRO A 17 -42.17 -38.17 -16.85
N ASP A 18 -42.38 -37.38 -17.89
CA ASP A 18 -42.36 -35.92 -17.89
C ASP A 18 -43.35 -35.27 -16.91
N ASN A 19 -42.90 -34.15 -16.36
CA ASN A 19 -43.68 -33.03 -15.83
C ASN A 19 -43.83 -32.91 -14.30
N MET A 20 -42.71 -32.67 -13.60
CA MET A 20 -42.65 -31.69 -12.50
C MET A 20 -41.26 -31.04 -12.47
N GLY A 21 -41.20 -29.79 -12.92
CA GLY A 21 -39.99 -28.96 -12.79
C GLY A 21 -39.70 -28.13 -14.02
N ARG A 22 -40.55 -27.15 -14.34
CA ARG A 22 -40.08 -25.95 -15.05
C ARG A 22 -39.20 -25.16 -14.08
N GLY A 23 -37.99 -25.66 -13.85
CA GLY A 23 -36.87 -24.86 -13.41
C GLY A 23 -36.46 -24.00 -14.59
N VAL A 24 -36.52 -22.69 -14.41
CA VAL A 24 -35.93 -21.71 -15.32
C VAL A 24 -34.50 -22.18 -15.63
N GLN A 25 -34.22 -22.54 -16.88
CA GLN A 25 -32.83 -22.60 -17.36
C GLN A 25 -32.30 -21.16 -17.29
N VAL A 26 -31.72 -20.80 -16.14
CA VAL A 26 -30.80 -19.68 -16.09
C VAL A 26 -29.58 -20.15 -16.85
N SER A 27 -29.44 -19.63 -18.06
CA SER A 27 -28.20 -19.65 -18.83
C SER A 27 -27.04 -19.30 -17.89
N ALA A 28 -26.22 -20.28 -17.53
CA ALA A 28 -24.96 -20.07 -16.83
C ALA A 28 -23.93 -19.48 -17.81
N ALA A 29 -24.13 -18.22 -18.18
CA ALA A 29 -23.03 -17.39 -18.64
C ALA A 29 -22.25 -16.99 -17.37
N GLY A 30 -20.93 -17.13 -17.39
CA GLY A 30 -20.08 -16.66 -16.29
C GLY A 30 -20.24 -15.15 -16.03
N PRO A 31 -19.62 -14.61 -14.96
CA PRO A 31 -19.69 -13.19 -14.65
C PRO A 31 -19.24 -12.37 -15.86
N LYS A 32 -20.02 -11.34 -16.20
CA LYS A 32 -19.73 -10.44 -17.33
C LYS A 32 -18.72 -9.39 -16.91
N ARG A 33 -18.02 -8.85 -17.90
CA ARG A 33 -17.17 -7.67 -17.76
C ARG A 33 -17.85 -6.54 -18.51
N VAL A 34 -18.34 -5.53 -17.82
CA VAL A 34 -19.10 -4.44 -18.43
C VAL A 34 -18.47 -3.11 -18.08
N ALA A 35 -18.28 -2.25 -19.07
CA ALA A 35 -17.75 -0.90 -18.86
C ALA A 35 -18.66 0.17 -19.44
N LEU A 36 -18.76 1.31 -18.77
CA LEU A 36 -19.31 2.55 -19.34
C LEU A 36 -18.16 3.55 -19.45
N VAL A 37 -17.88 4.00 -20.68
CA VAL A 37 -16.82 5.00 -20.94
C VAL A 37 -17.46 6.23 -21.56
N ILE A 38 -17.35 7.38 -20.90
CA ILE A 38 -17.91 8.66 -21.34
C ILE A 38 -16.77 9.63 -21.67
N GLY A 39 -16.76 10.18 -22.88
CA GLY A 39 -15.85 11.26 -23.29
C GLY A 39 -16.59 12.53 -23.71
N ASN A 40 -16.58 13.55 -22.85
CA ASN A 40 -17.21 14.84 -23.16
C ASN A 40 -16.13 15.85 -23.57
N HIS A 41 -16.16 16.29 -24.83
CA HIS A 41 -15.15 17.15 -25.44
C HIS A 41 -15.71 18.31 -26.26
N HIS A 42 -16.98 18.29 -26.67
CA HIS A 42 -17.65 19.42 -27.35
C HIS A 42 -18.67 20.10 -26.43
N TYR A 43 -18.19 20.93 -25.51
CA TYR A 43 -19.07 21.69 -24.61
C TYR A 43 -19.75 22.85 -25.35
N GLN A 44 -21.03 23.10 -25.04
CA GLN A 44 -21.82 24.14 -25.70
C GLN A 44 -21.46 25.54 -25.19
N THR A 45 -21.10 25.66 -23.91
CA THR A 45 -20.82 26.94 -23.23
C THR A 45 -19.43 27.01 -22.61
N LEU A 46 -18.66 25.92 -22.63
CA LEU A 46 -17.28 25.86 -22.15
C LEU A 46 -16.32 25.67 -23.33
N GLU A 47 -15.02 25.82 -23.09
CA GLU A 47 -14.01 25.48 -24.09
C GLU A 47 -14.08 24.00 -24.46
N SER A 48 -13.86 23.70 -25.73
CA SER A 48 -13.76 22.31 -26.19
C SER A 48 -12.52 21.64 -25.61
N LEU A 49 -12.62 20.36 -25.28
CA LEU A 49 -11.55 19.56 -24.69
C LEU A 49 -11.25 18.31 -25.55
N PRO A 50 -10.72 18.43 -26.78
CA PRO A 50 -10.62 17.33 -27.75
C PRO A 50 -9.93 16.06 -27.23
N VAL A 51 -8.96 16.24 -26.32
CA VAL A 51 -8.22 15.17 -25.64
C VAL A 51 -9.13 14.22 -24.86
N ALA A 52 -10.19 14.72 -24.21
CA ALA A 52 -11.16 13.87 -23.51
C ALA A 52 -11.87 12.87 -24.46
N GLY A 53 -12.11 13.28 -25.71
CA GLY A 53 -12.67 12.39 -26.73
C GLY A 53 -11.67 11.30 -27.17
N ALA A 54 -10.39 11.66 -27.30
CA ALA A 54 -9.31 10.75 -27.65
C ALA A 54 -9.00 9.75 -26.51
N ASP A 55 -9.07 10.22 -25.27
CA ASP A 55 -8.87 9.42 -24.06
C ASP A 55 -9.97 8.37 -23.89
N ALA A 56 -11.23 8.80 -24.00
CA ALA A 56 -12.37 7.89 -23.95
C ALA A 56 -12.32 6.83 -25.08
N GLU A 57 -11.87 7.19 -26.28
CA GLU A 57 -11.64 6.23 -27.36
C GLU A 57 -10.53 5.22 -27.01
N ALA A 58 -9.37 5.70 -26.54
CA ALA A 58 -8.23 4.85 -26.22
C ALA A 58 -8.54 3.87 -25.09
N LEU A 59 -9.19 4.35 -24.03
CA LEU A 59 -9.59 3.53 -22.89
C LEU A 59 -10.66 2.50 -23.31
N ALA A 60 -11.67 2.91 -24.07
CA ALA A 60 -12.70 1.99 -24.56
C ALA A 60 -12.10 0.86 -25.41
N ARG A 61 -11.23 1.20 -26.37
CA ARG A 61 -10.56 0.18 -27.20
C ARG A 61 -9.78 -0.82 -26.36
N ARG A 62 -8.98 -0.32 -25.40
CA ARG A 62 -8.20 -1.20 -24.54
C ARG A 62 -9.10 -2.10 -23.68
N LEU A 63 -10.20 -1.57 -23.15
CA LEU A 63 -11.17 -2.36 -22.40
C LEU A 63 -11.84 -3.43 -23.27
N GLU A 64 -12.24 -3.10 -24.49
CA GLU A 64 -12.77 -4.07 -25.46
C GLU A 64 -11.77 -5.20 -25.74
N GLU A 65 -10.50 -4.86 -25.95
CA GLU A 65 -9.42 -5.85 -26.16
C GLU A 65 -9.21 -6.76 -24.94
N THR A 66 -9.60 -6.32 -23.74
CA THR A 66 -9.54 -7.10 -22.50
C THR A 66 -10.83 -7.91 -22.25
N GLY A 67 -11.80 -7.87 -23.16
CA GLY A 67 -13.03 -8.65 -23.08
C GLY A 67 -14.16 -7.98 -22.30
N PHE A 68 -14.10 -6.66 -22.10
CA PHE A 68 -15.26 -5.91 -21.60
C PHE A 68 -16.28 -5.66 -22.71
N GLU A 69 -17.56 -5.78 -22.37
CA GLU A 69 -18.65 -5.15 -23.11
C GLU A 69 -18.65 -3.65 -22.79
N VAL A 70 -18.19 -2.82 -23.74
CA VAL A 70 -18.02 -1.39 -23.51
C VAL A 70 -19.19 -0.58 -24.07
N LEU A 71 -19.90 0.12 -23.19
CA LEU A 71 -20.91 1.12 -23.50
C LEU A 71 -20.23 2.50 -23.68
N ARG A 72 -19.51 2.69 -24.79
CA ARG A 72 -18.88 4.00 -25.05
C ARG A 72 -19.91 5.06 -25.45
N ARG A 73 -19.78 6.29 -24.92
CA ARG A 73 -20.59 7.46 -25.25
C ARG A 73 -19.72 8.71 -25.33
N ASN A 74 -20.07 9.63 -26.21
CA ASN A 74 -19.40 10.93 -26.31
C ASN A 74 -20.42 12.06 -26.27
N ASP A 75 -19.97 13.21 -25.77
CA ASP A 75 -20.68 14.49 -25.80
C ASP A 75 -22.13 14.40 -25.30
N LEU A 76 -22.29 13.79 -24.13
CA LEU A 76 -23.59 13.56 -23.54
C LEU A 76 -24.09 14.82 -22.84
N ASP A 77 -25.31 15.23 -23.20
CA ASP A 77 -26.08 16.20 -22.41
C ASP A 77 -26.52 15.61 -21.06
N THR A 78 -27.05 16.47 -20.20
CA THR A 78 -27.52 16.13 -18.84
C THR A 78 -28.46 14.92 -18.83
N GLY A 79 -29.44 14.90 -19.73
CA GLY A 79 -30.43 13.83 -19.80
C GLY A 79 -29.82 12.52 -20.30
N ALA A 80 -28.91 12.61 -21.27
CA ALA A 80 -28.22 11.50 -21.89
C ALA A 80 -27.18 10.87 -20.95
N MET A 81 -26.44 11.65 -20.16
CA MET A 81 -25.53 11.14 -19.12
C MET A 81 -26.30 10.32 -18.09
N LYS A 82 -27.37 10.89 -17.53
CA LYS A 82 -28.22 10.19 -16.55
C LYS A 82 -28.83 8.92 -17.15
N LYS A 83 -29.19 8.93 -18.44
CA LYS A 83 -29.68 7.75 -19.16
C LYS A 83 -28.59 6.69 -19.35
N ALA A 84 -27.37 7.09 -19.70
CA ALA A 84 -26.24 6.18 -19.89
C ALA A 84 -25.89 5.43 -18.60
N VAL A 85 -25.84 6.12 -17.46
CA VAL A 85 -25.61 5.49 -16.14
C VAL A 85 -26.72 4.49 -15.81
N ARG A 86 -27.99 4.82 -16.06
CA ARG A 86 -29.10 3.86 -15.87
C ARG A 86 -28.99 2.65 -16.78
N GLN A 87 -28.55 2.82 -18.02
CA GLN A 87 -28.33 1.71 -18.96
C GLN A 87 -27.18 0.81 -18.49
N PHE A 88 -26.09 1.41 -18.01
CA PHE A 88 -24.95 0.69 -17.44
C PHE A 88 -25.36 -0.09 -16.18
N LYS A 89 -26.06 0.54 -15.23
CA LYS A 89 -26.65 -0.15 -14.06
C LYS A 89 -27.55 -1.31 -14.50
N ALA A 90 -28.38 -1.13 -15.53
CA ALA A 90 -29.25 -2.19 -16.02
C ALA A 90 -28.51 -3.36 -16.69
N ALA A 91 -27.30 -3.13 -17.21
CA ALA A 91 -26.48 -4.17 -17.82
C ALA A 91 -25.75 -5.06 -16.80
N LEU A 92 -25.55 -4.57 -15.57
CA LEU A 92 -24.84 -5.25 -14.50
C LEU A 92 -25.73 -6.23 -13.69
N SER A 93 -25.11 -7.35 -13.30
CA SER A 93 -25.62 -8.38 -12.40
C SER A 93 -24.63 -8.65 -11.25
N PRO A 94 -25.09 -9.21 -10.11
CA PRO A 94 -24.18 -9.59 -9.02
C PRO A 94 -23.07 -10.53 -9.48
N GLY A 95 -21.84 -10.25 -9.05
CA GLY A 95 -20.64 -11.00 -9.42
C GLY A 95 -19.96 -10.56 -10.73
N ASP A 96 -20.55 -9.63 -11.50
CA ASP A 96 -19.90 -9.04 -12.68
C ASP A 96 -18.66 -8.21 -12.29
N GLU A 97 -17.80 -7.90 -13.27
CA GLU A 97 -16.80 -6.85 -13.15
C GLU A 97 -17.30 -5.59 -13.82
N ALA A 98 -17.24 -4.47 -13.10
CA ALA A 98 -17.80 -3.20 -13.54
C ALA A 98 -16.72 -2.12 -13.63
N ILE A 99 -16.64 -1.45 -14.78
CA ILE A 99 -15.79 -0.26 -14.94
C ILE A 99 -16.64 0.94 -15.33
N PHE A 100 -16.55 2.01 -14.55
CA PHE A 100 -17.03 3.32 -14.96
C PHE A 100 -15.83 4.19 -15.31
N ALA A 101 -15.82 4.80 -16.49
CA ALA A 101 -14.77 5.72 -16.88
C ALA A 101 -15.35 7.02 -17.44
N PHE A 102 -14.77 8.14 -17.04
CA PHE A 102 -15.15 9.47 -17.50
C PHE A 102 -13.91 10.28 -17.88
N ALA A 103 -13.96 10.89 -19.06
CA ALA A 103 -13.00 11.88 -19.53
C ALA A 103 -13.74 13.19 -19.86
N GLY A 104 -13.37 14.30 -19.21
CA GLY A 104 -14.04 15.59 -19.40
C GLY A 104 -13.82 16.59 -18.26
N TYR A 105 -14.64 17.65 -18.19
CA TYR A 105 -14.62 18.56 -17.05
C TYR A 105 -15.31 17.94 -15.83
N GLY A 106 -14.73 18.18 -14.66
CA GLY A 106 -15.30 17.85 -13.37
C GLY A 106 -15.03 18.96 -12.34
N VAL A 107 -15.93 19.09 -11.37
CA VAL A 107 -15.82 20.08 -10.28
C VAL A 107 -16.18 19.45 -8.94
N ALA A 108 -15.53 19.91 -7.87
CA ALA A 108 -16.03 19.70 -6.51
C ALA A 108 -16.93 20.85 -6.08
N GLU A 109 -17.96 20.52 -5.31
CA GLU A 109 -18.74 21.48 -4.56
C GLU A 109 -19.14 20.88 -3.22
N GLU A 110 -18.78 21.56 -2.11
CA GLU A 110 -19.03 21.09 -0.72
C GLU A 110 -18.61 19.63 -0.47
N GLY A 111 -17.48 19.20 -1.03
CA GLY A 111 -16.97 17.85 -0.86
C GLY A 111 -17.61 16.79 -1.78
N VAL A 112 -18.51 17.19 -2.68
CA VAL A 112 -19.15 16.30 -3.66
C VAL A 112 -18.58 16.54 -5.05
N ASP A 113 -18.26 15.42 -5.71
CA ASP A 113 -17.67 15.39 -7.04
C ASP A 113 -18.72 15.28 -8.15
N TYR A 114 -18.67 16.23 -9.09
CA TYR A 114 -19.59 16.34 -10.21
C TYR A 114 -18.87 16.24 -11.55
N LEU A 115 -19.37 15.37 -12.42
CA LEU A 115 -18.93 15.18 -13.81
C LEU A 115 -19.85 15.99 -14.73
N LEU A 116 -19.27 16.83 -15.58
CA LEU A 116 -20.03 17.84 -16.31
C LEU A 116 -20.55 17.34 -17.69
N PRO A 117 -21.85 17.51 -17.99
CA PRO A 117 -22.40 17.26 -19.32
C PRO A 117 -22.04 18.38 -20.30
N VAL A 118 -22.17 18.13 -21.60
CA VAL A 118 -21.80 19.13 -22.62
C VAL A 118 -22.73 20.35 -22.67
N ASP A 119 -23.94 20.25 -22.16
CA ASP A 119 -24.93 21.32 -22.07
C ASP A 119 -24.91 22.06 -20.72
N ILE A 120 -23.91 21.80 -19.86
CA ILE A 120 -23.80 22.41 -18.53
C ILE A 120 -23.76 23.94 -18.61
N VAL A 121 -24.48 24.63 -17.73
CA VAL A 121 -24.44 26.10 -17.63
C VAL A 121 -24.04 26.52 -16.22
N GLY A 122 -22.89 27.19 -16.10
CA GLY A 122 -22.33 27.64 -14.82
C GLY A 122 -22.90 28.96 -14.29
N GLU A 123 -24.23 29.12 -14.32
CA GLU A 123 -24.90 30.34 -13.81
C GLU A 123 -24.99 30.36 -12.27
N SER A 124 -25.14 29.21 -11.63
CA SER A 124 -25.20 29.06 -10.17
C SER A 124 -24.76 27.66 -9.72
N ILE A 125 -24.40 27.55 -8.44
CA ILE A 125 -24.07 26.27 -7.79
C ILE A 125 -25.26 25.30 -7.86
N ASP A 126 -26.47 25.77 -7.55
CA ASP A 126 -27.68 24.93 -7.56
C ASP A 126 -27.93 24.32 -8.94
N ARG A 127 -27.71 25.09 -10.00
CA ARG A 127 -27.87 24.61 -11.37
C ARG A 127 -26.82 23.56 -11.72
N ILE A 128 -25.57 23.73 -11.29
CA ILE A 128 -24.52 22.71 -11.47
C ILE A 128 -24.92 21.41 -10.74
N ARG A 129 -25.46 21.50 -9.51
CA ARG A 129 -25.91 20.33 -8.74
C ARG A 129 -27.08 19.61 -9.41
N ASP A 130 -28.01 20.34 -10.02
CA ASP A 130 -29.18 19.77 -10.71
C ASP A 130 -28.81 19.10 -12.04
N ASP A 131 -27.94 19.74 -12.81
CA ASP A 131 -27.62 19.33 -14.19
C ASP A 131 -26.47 18.33 -14.26
N ALA A 132 -25.43 18.48 -13.43
CA ALA A 132 -24.26 17.59 -13.47
C ALA A 132 -24.53 16.17 -12.93
N LEU A 133 -23.64 15.24 -13.26
CA LEU A 133 -23.68 13.89 -12.73
C LEU A 133 -22.79 13.78 -11.50
N SER A 134 -23.39 13.57 -10.32
CA SER A 134 -22.63 13.23 -9.12
C SER A 134 -21.90 11.89 -9.32
N LEU A 135 -20.59 11.87 -9.07
CA LEU A 135 -19.78 10.65 -9.08
C LEU A 135 -20.21 9.69 -7.96
N GLN A 136 -20.54 10.22 -6.76
CA GLN A 136 -21.01 9.41 -5.64
C GLN A 136 -22.24 8.58 -6.04
N ARG A 137 -23.19 9.18 -6.75
CA ARG A 137 -24.37 8.46 -7.26
C ARG A 137 -23.99 7.28 -8.16
N VAL A 138 -22.97 7.41 -8.99
CA VAL A 138 -22.50 6.32 -9.86
C VAL A 138 -21.89 5.21 -9.02
N LEU A 139 -21.10 5.56 -7.99
CA LEU A 139 -20.51 4.59 -7.07
C LEU A 139 -21.58 3.83 -6.26
N ASP A 140 -22.60 4.53 -5.77
CA ASP A 140 -23.75 3.92 -5.08
C ASP A 140 -24.50 2.95 -6.02
N ASP A 141 -24.73 3.37 -7.27
CA ASP A 141 -25.37 2.54 -8.30
C ASP A 141 -24.55 1.27 -8.64
N LEU A 142 -23.22 1.34 -8.57
CA LEU A 142 -22.31 0.20 -8.71
C LEU A 142 -22.38 -0.71 -7.49
N GLN A 143 -22.36 -0.15 -6.28
CA GLN A 143 -22.42 -0.90 -5.04
C GLN A 143 -23.71 -1.72 -4.93
N ASP A 144 -24.86 -1.12 -5.27
CA ASP A 144 -26.17 -1.76 -5.33
C ASP A 144 -26.18 -3.04 -6.19
N LYS A 145 -25.30 -3.10 -7.18
CA LYS A 145 -25.21 -4.23 -8.11
C LYS A 145 -24.36 -5.37 -7.61
N GLN A 146 -23.61 -5.16 -6.53
CA GLN A 146 -22.73 -6.16 -5.92
C GLN A 146 -21.83 -6.85 -6.96
N PRO A 147 -21.12 -6.07 -7.81
CA PRO A 147 -20.11 -6.65 -8.70
C PRO A 147 -19.03 -7.32 -7.84
N ARG A 148 -18.35 -8.33 -8.40
CA ARG A 148 -17.18 -8.92 -7.73
C ARG A 148 -16.03 -7.92 -7.62
N PHE A 149 -15.97 -6.97 -8.55
CA PHE A 149 -15.02 -5.88 -8.57
C PHE A 149 -15.59 -4.66 -9.30
N ALA A 150 -15.41 -3.47 -8.73
CA ALA A 150 -15.84 -2.21 -9.31
C ALA A 150 -14.69 -1.19 -9.33
N LEU A 151 -14.42 -0.63 -10.51
CA LEU A 151 -13.39 0.38 -10.73
C LEU A 151 -13.98 1.62 -11.38
N ALA A 152 -13.75 2.79 -10.78
CA ALA A 152 -14.03 4.08 -11.39
C ALA A 152 -12.71 4.73 -11.86
N ILE A 153 -12.62 5.08 -13.14
CA ILE A 153 -11.49 5.80 -13.73
C ILE A 153 -11.97 7.21 -14.07
N VAL A 154 -11.40 8.22 -13.41
CA VAL A 154 -11.88 9.60 -13.50
C VAL A 154 -10.75 10.47 -14.03
N ASP A 155 -10.79 10.70 -15.34
CA ASP A 155 -9.88 11.59 -16.03
C ASP A 155 -10.51 12.98 -16.22
N THR A 156 -10.32 13.84 -15.22
CA THR A 156 -10.91 15.18 -15.25
C THR A 156 -9.87 16.25 -15.16
N CYS A 157 -10.00 17.28 -16.00
CA CYS A 157 -9.29 18.53 -15.79
C CYS A 157 -9.77 19.15 -14.47
N ARG A 158 -8.96 19.08 -13.41
CA ARG A 158 -9.26 19.64 -12.07
C ARG A 158 -9.24 21.19 -12.01
N GLY A 159 -9.30 21.88 -13.12
CA GLY A 159 -9.50 23.34 -13.16
C GLY A 159 -11.00 23.65 -13.24
N ASN A 160 -11.54 24.43 -12.29
CA ASN A 160 -12.94 24.88 -12.35
C ASN A 160 -13.16 25.73 -13.63
N PRO A 161 -13.96 25.28 -14.61
CA PRO A 161 -14.10 25.98 -15.89
C PRO A 161 -15.00 27.23 -15.79
N PHE A 162 -15.57 27.52 -14.62
CA PHE A 162 -16.48 28.64 -14.38
C PHE A 162 -15.82 29.87 -13.71
N VAL A 163 -14.50 29.83 -13.49
CA VAL A 163 -13.75 30.93 -12.84
C VAL A 163 -13.78 32.17 -13.74
N GLY A 164 -14.56 33.18 -13.32
CA GLY A 164 -14.64 34.50 -13.97
C GLY A 164 -16.05 34.99 -14.35
N GLY A 165 -17.10 34.18 -14.24
CA GLY A 165 -18.46 34.53 -14.70
C GLY A 165 -19.57 34.59 -13.65
N ALA A 166 -19.45 33.87 -12.53
CA ALA A 166 -20.50 33.76 -11.52
C ALA A 166 -19.96 34.08 -10.12
N THR A 167 -20.54 35.09 -9.48
CA THR A 167 -20.22 35.45 -8.10
C THR A 167 -20.64 34.32 -7.15
N GLY A 168 -19.67 33.65 -6.52
CA GLY A 168 -19.92 32.71 -5.42
C GLY A 168 -19.47 31.26 -5.65
N LEU A 169 -19.04 30.88 -6.85
CA LEU A 169 -18.44 29.56 -7.10
C LEU A 169 -16.98 29.56 -6.60
N GLY A 170 -16.68 28.65 -5.67
CA GLY A 170 -15.53 28.68 -4.77
C GLY A 170 -14.15 28.77 -5.43
N HIS A 171 -13.22 29.35 -4.67
CA HIS A 171 -11.79 29.51 -4.96
C HIS A 171 -11.00 28.18 -4.91
N GLU A 172 -11.69 27.04 -4.79
CA GLU A 172 -11.06 25.73 -4.64
C GLU A 172 -10.76 25.10 -6.00
N ARG A 173 -9.50 24.68 -6.18
CA ARG A 173 -9.05 23.99 -7.40
C ARG A 173 -9.39 22.50 -7.31
N GLY A 174 -10.34 22.04 -8.13
CA GLY A 174 -10.50 20.62 -8.49
C GLY A 174 -11.55 19.83 -7.72
N MET A 175 -11.52 18.51 -7.91
CA MET A 175 -12.42 17.53 -7.27
C MET A 175 -12.11 17.35 -5.76
N ALA A 176 -13.06 16.87 -4.98
CA ALA A 176 -12.97 16.72 -3.53
C ALA A 176 -12.27 15.41 -3.13
N ALA A 177 -11.96 15.29 -1.84
CA ALA A 177 -11.66 13.98 -1.25
C ALA A 177 -13.00 13.24 -1.08
N ILE A 178 -13.24 12.19 -1.87
CA ILE A 178 -14.46 11.41 -1.75
C ILE A 178 -14.40 10.54 -0.50
N SER A 179 -15.47 10.54 0.29
CA SER A 179 -15.79 9.44 1.21
C SER A 179 -16.25 8.24 0.37
N ALA A 180 -15.31 7.47 -0.20
CA ALA A 180 -15.65 6.34 -1.06
C ALA A 180 -16.57 5.36 -0.30
N GLY A 181 -17.65 4.95 -0.96
CA GLY A 181 -18.57 3.93 -0.45
C GLY A 181 -17.88 2.57 -0.33
N ASN A 182 -18.46 1.70 0.50
CA ASN A 182 -17.88 0.39 0.81
C ASN A 182 -17.70 -0.46 -0.46
N GLY A 183 -16.46 -0.81 -0.82
CA GLY A 183 -16.17 -1.91 -1.74
C GLY A 183 -15.74 -1.60 -3.17
N GLN A 184 -15.40 -0.34 -3.52
CA GLN A 184 -14.93 0.01 -4.87
C GLN A 184 -13.50 0.58 -4.89
N MET A 185 -12.87 0.55 -6.06
CA MET A 185 -11.61 1.24 -6.35
C MET A 185 -11.88 2.47 -7.23
N ILE A 186 -11.21 3.58 -6.95
CA ILE A 186 -11.31 4.83 -7.71
C ILE A 186 -9.91 5.30 -8.06
N LEU A 187 -9.67 5.54 -9.35
CA LEU A 187 -8.43 6.06 -9.88
C LEU A 187 -8.67 7.41 -10.56
N PHE A 188 -8.12 8.47 -9.98
CA PHE A 188 -8.14 9.82 -10.52
C PHE A 188 -6.88 10.12 -11.31
N SER A 189 -7.02 10.89 -12.39
CA SER A 189 -5.88 11.25 -13.24
C SER A 189 -4.83 12.16 -12.57
N ALA A 190 -5.19 12.86 -11.49
CA ALA A 190 -4.29 13.72 -10.72
C ALA A 190 -4.68 13.80 -9.24
N GLY A 191 -3.72 14.19 -8.39
CA GLY A 191 -3.90 14.38 -6.95
C GLY A 191 -4.68 15.65 -6.59
N VAL A 192 -4.98 15.80 -5.29
CA VAL A 192 -5.61 17.01 -4.75
C VAL A 192 -4.71 18.22 -5.01
N GLY A 193 -5.28 19.29 -5.57
CA GLY A 193 -4.54 20.51 -5.93
C GLY A 193 -3.68 20.43 -7.19
N GLN A 194 -3.58 19.26 -7.84
CA GLN A 194 -2.82 19.08 -9.08
C GLN A 194 -3.69 19.20 -10.34
N ALA A 195 -3.06 19.61 -11.44
CA ALA A 195 -3.70 19.60 -12.76
C ALA A 195 -3.50 18.23 -13.43
N ALA A 196 -4.51 17.78 -14.17
CA ALA A 196 -4.33 16.69 -15.13
C ALA A 196 -3.66 17.28 -16.38
N LEU A 197 -2.45 16.80 -16.71
CA LEU A 197 -1.68 17.33 -17.84
C LEU A 197 -2.02 16.56 -19.11
N GLU A 198 -2.21 17.32 -20.18
CA GLU A 198 -2.60 16.79 -21.49
C GLU A 198 -1.40 16.32 -22.31
N ARG A 199 -0.23 16.96 -22.14
CA ARG A 199 0.93 16.81 -23.03
C ARG A 199 2.25 16.94 -22.28
N THR A 200 3.31 16.33 -22.80
CA THR A 200 4.67 16.47 -22.24
C THR A 200 5.39 17.75 -22.68
N GLY A 201 4.82 18.52 -23.61
CA GLY A 201 5.40 19.77 -24.14
C GLY A 201 4.71 20.24 -25.42
N THR A 202 5.24 21.27 -26.07
CA THR A 202 4.66 21.85 -27.30
C THR A 202 4.76 20.93 -28.51
N ASP A 203 5.74 20.02 -28.51
CA ASP A 203 6.04 19.11 -29.62
C ASP A 203 5.38 17.73 -29.47
N ASP A 204 4.63 17.51 -28.39
CA ASP A 204 3.90 16.25 -28.15
C ASP A 204 2.67 16.17 -29.06
N ALA A 205 2.77 15.33 -30.09
CA ALA A 205 1.71 15.08 -31.07
C ALA A 205 0.74 13.97 -30.64
N THR A 206 0.90 13.42 -29.43
CA THR A 206 0.02 12.37 -28.91
C THR A 206 -1.38 12.95 -28.67
N ALA A 207 -2.41 12.19 -29.05
CA ALA A 207 -3.79 12.65 -28.92
C ALA A 207 -4.35 12.46 -27.50
N GLN A 208 -3.76 11.56 -26.71
CA GLN A 208 -4.18 11.19 -25.36
C GLN A 208 -3.47 12.00 -24.27
N SER A 209 -4.15 12.17 -23.13
CA SER A 209 -3.57 12.73 -21.91
C SER A 209 -2.43 11.87 -21.37
N LEU A 210 -1.59 12.45 -20.51
CA LEU A 210 -0.48 11.71 -19.90
C LEU A 210 -0.97 10.52 -19.08
N PHE A 211 -2.09 10.70 -18.39
CA PHE A 211 -2.71 9.67 -17.56
C PHE A 211 -3.24 8.51 -18.40
N VAL A 212 -4.05 8.78 -19.42
CA VAL A 212 -4.63 7.71 -20.23
C VAL A 212 -3.59 7.02 -21.09
N ARG A 213 -2.57 7.75 -21.57
CA ARG A 213 -1.40 7.16 -22.23
C ARG A 213 -0.74 6.10 -21.35
N ALA A 214 -0.43 6.45 -20.10
CA ALA A 214 0.20 5.54 -19.15
C ALA A 214 -0.72 4.37 -18.78
N LEU A 215 -2.01 4.65 -18.56
CA LEU A 215 -3.00 3.65 -18.16
C LEU A 215 -3.23 2.61 -19.27
N VAL A 216 -3.44 3.04 -20.51
CA VAL A 216 -3.67 2.15 -21.65
C VAL A 216 -2.43 1.31 -21.98
N GLU A 217 -1.22 1.84 -21.74
CA GLU A 217 0.04 1.08 -21.83
C GLU A 217 0.06 -0.04 -20.77
N ALA A 218 -0.21 0.29 -19.51
CA ALA A 218 -0.17 -0.66 -18.39
C ALA A 218 -1.29 -1.72 -18.47
N MET A 219 -2.51 -1.34 -18.87
CA MET A 219 -3.63 -2.24 -19.14
C MET A 219 -3.32 -3.30 -20.21
N GLY A 220 -2.34 -3.04 -21.08
CA GLY A 220 -1.90 -3.97 -22.12
C GLY A 220 -1.12 -5.18 -21.58
N GLN A 221 -0.72 -5.17 -20.31
CA GLN A 221 0.16 -6.19 -19.74
C GLN A 221 -0.64 -7.42 -19.27
N PRO A 222 -0.39 -8.62 -19.82
CA PRO A 222 -1.03 -9.85 -19.38
C PRO A 222 -0.64 -10.25 -17.96
N GLY A 223 -1.63 -10.67 -17.16
CA GLY A 223 -1.40 -11.25 -15.83
C GLY A 223 -0.98 -10.25 -14.74
N VAL A 224 -1.02 -8.95 -15.01
CA VAL A 224 -0.73 -7.92 -14.00
C VAL A 224 -2.02 -7.54 -13.25
N GLU A 225 -1.99 -7.69 -11.93
CA GLU A 225 -3.09 -7.31 -11.03
C GLU A 225 -3.22 -5.76 -10.96
N ILE A 226 -4.42 -5.24 -10.68
CA ILE A 226 -4.70 -3.81 -10.75
C ILE A 226 -3.87 -2.95 -9.82
N ARG A 227 -3.52 -3.39 -8.60
CA ARG A 227 -2.77 -2.60 -7.63
C ARG A 227 -1.33 -2.34 -8.07
N PRO A 228 -0.52 -3.36 -8.44
CA PRO A 228 0.79 -3.11 -9.03
C PRO A 228 0.68 -2.39 -10.38
N LEU A 229 -0.38 -2.62 -11.16
CA LEU A 229 -0.61 -1.88 -12.41
C LEU A 229 -0.81 -0.37 -12.15
N VAL A 230 -1.64 0.00 -11.17
CA VAL A 230 -1.87 1.40 -10.80
C VAL A 230 -0.58 2.05 -10.31
N ARG A 231 0.27 1.33 -9.57
CA ARG A 231 1.60 1.82 -9.20
C ARG A 231 2.43 2.16 -10.45
N GLN A 232 2.50 1.27 -11.43
CA GLN A 232 3.21 1.55 -12.70
C GLN A 232 2.64 2.76 -13.43
N VAL A 233 1.31 2.92 -13.43
CA VAL A 233 0.65 4.09 -14.03
C VAL A 233 1.08 5.37 -13.32
N ARG A 234 1.09 5.39 -11.97
CA ARG A 234 1.51 6.56 -11.19
C ARG A 234 2.96 6.96 -11.50
N ASP A 235 3.86 5.98 -11.50
CA ASP A 235 5.29 6.20 -11.79
C ASP A 235 5.48 6.75 -13.22
N ARG A 236 4.75 6.18 -14.19
CA ARG A 236 4.80 6.58 -15.59
C ARG A 236 4.26 8.00 -15.80
N VAL A 237 3.15 8.35 -15.16
CA VAL A 237 2.56 9.70 -15.25
C VAL A 237 3.49 10.74 -14.64
N ALA A 238 4.05 10.47 -13.46
CA ALA A 238 5.02 11.37 -12.82
C ALA A 238 6.24 11.62 -13.73
N ALA A 239 6.77 10.56 -14.35
CA ALA A 239 7.88 10.68 -15.29
C ALA A 239 7.54 11.44 -16.58
N LEU A 240 6.31 11.34 -17.08
CA LEU A 240 5.83 12.12 -18.23
C LEU A 240 5.59 13.59 -17.86
N ALA A 241 5.00 13.84 -16.69
CA ALA A 241 4.74 15.19 -16.18
C ALA A 241 6.04 15.98 -15.98
N ALA A 242 7.06 15.33 -15.39
CA ALA A 242 8.36 15.95 -15.17
C ALA A 242 9.03 16.45 -16.48
N GLN A 243 8.79 15.80 -17.61
CA GLN A 243 9.31 16.24 -18.92
C GLN A 243 8.74 17.60 -19.36
N SER A 244 7.51 17.90 -18.93
CA SER A 244 6.85 19.18 -19.19
C SER A 244 7.16 20.26 -18.14
N GLY A 245 7.98 19.95 -17.13
CA GLY A 245 8.22 20.82 -15.98
C GLY A 245 7.00 20.93 -15.04
N GLY A 246 6.01 20.05 -15.19
CA GLY A 246 4.82 19.98 -14.35
C GLY A 246 4.86 18.82 -13.37
N GLU A 247 3.88 18.79 -12.47
CA GLU A 247 3.68 17.72 -11.49
C GLU A 247 2.28 17.13 -11.65
N GLN A 248 2.20 15.81 -11.76
CA GLN A 248 0.94 15.07 -11.82
C GLN A 248 1.14 13.69 -11.22
N PHE A 249 0.37 13.37 -10.18
CA PHE A 249 0.40 12.08 -9.50
C PHE A 249 -1.04 11.56 -9.41
N PRO A 250 -1.43 10.54 -10.19
CA PRO A 250 -2.76 9.95 -10.12
C PRO A 250 -3.10 9.53 -8.69
N ALA A 251 -4.30 9.88 -8.21
CA ALA A 251 -4.75 9.52 -6.87
C ALA A 251 -5.55 8.21 -6.89
N LEU A 252 -5.29 7.34 -5.92
CA LEU A 252 -5.96 6.06 -5.75
C LEU A 252 -6.73 6.07 -4.43
N TYR A 253 -8.00 5.66 -4.49
CA TYR A 253 -8.79 5.26 -3.33
C TYR A 253 -9.20 3.81 -3.53
N ASP A 254 -8.80 2.91 -2.64
CA ASP A 254 -9.07 1.48 -2.78
C ASP A 254 -9.76 0.93 -1.53
N GLN A 255 -11.03 0.55 -1.69
CA GLN A 255 -11.76 -0.28 -0.74
C GLN A 255 -12.27 -1.57 -1.39
N ALA A 256 -11.83 -1.88 -2.61
CA ALA A 256 -12.28 -3.05 -3.34
C ALA A 256 -11.67 -4.32 -2.76
N GLN A 257 -12.47 -5.40 -2.71
CA GLN A 257 -12.00 -6.71 -2.29
C GLN A 257 -11.79 -7.63 -3.49
N GLY A 258 -10.82 -8.53 -3.37
CA GLY A 258 -10.46 -9.48 -4.42
C GLY A 258 -9.50 -8.91 -5.47
N ASP A 259 -9.05 -9.80 -6.35
CA ASP A 259 -8.09 -9.50 -7.39
C ASP A 259 -8.80 -9.08 -8.68
N PHE A 260 -8.20 -8.12 -9.39
CA PHE A 260 -8.66 -7.71 -10.71
C PHE A 260 -7.50 -7.69 -11.70
N PHE A 261 -7.74 -8.22 -12.90
CA PHE A 261 -6.79 -8.25 -14.00
C PHE A 261 -7.46 -7.75 -15.25
N PHE A 262 -6.89 -6.77 -15.97
CA PHE A 262 -7.39 -6.42 -17.30
C PHE A 262 -7.22 -7.62 -18.25
N TYR A 263 -6.03 -8.19 -18.31
CA TYR A 263 -5.80 -9.46 -18.99
C TYR A 263 -5.59 -10.57 -17.96
N PRO A 264 -6.57 -11.46 -17.74
CA PRO A 264 -6.37 -12.60 -16.87
C PRO A 264 -5.26 -13.51 -17.45
N PRO A 265 -4.50 -14.21 -16.60
CA PRO A 265 -3.52 -15.17 -17.06
C PRO A 265 -4.19 -16.26 -17.92
N ALA A 266 -3.53 -16.71 -19.00
CA ALA A 266 -4.13 -17.60 -19.99
C ALA A 266 -4.68 -18.90 -19.36
N ALA A 267 -5.96 -19.20 -19.63
CA ALA A 267 -6.62 -20.41 -19.19
C ALA A 267 -6.05 -21.63 -19.94
N GLY A 268 -5.06 -22.29 -19.33
CA GLY A 268 -4.34 -23.42 -19.91
C GLY A 268 -3.06 -23.78 -19.15
N SER A 269 -2.51 -22.85 -18.36
CA SER A 269 -1.33 -23.09 -17.52
C SER A 269 -1.66 -23.74 -16.16
N ALA A 270 -2.91 -24.17 -15.96
CA ALA A 270 -3.41 -24.74 -14.70
C ALA A 270 -3.22 -26.27 -14.59
N ALA A 271 -2.24 -26.83 -15.29
CA ALA A 271 -1.79 -28.20 -15.07
C ALA A 271 -0.27 -28.25 -15.02
N GLY A 272 0.29 -27.91 -13.85
CA GLY A 272 1.69 -28.16 -13.52
C GLY A 272 2.50 -26.94 -13.12
N VAL A 273 2.05 -25.72 -13.43
CA VAL A 273 2.73 -24.49 -12.98
C VAL A 273 2.15 -24.08 -11.64
N PRO A 274 2.98 -23.97 -10.57
CA PRO A 274 2.54 -23.35 -9.33
C PRO A 274 2.05 -21.92 -9.58
N GLN A 275 0.93 -21.52 -8.98
CA GLN A 275 0.38 -20.17 -9.17
C GLN A 275 1.42 -19.10 -8.78
N GLY A 276 1.70 -18.15 -9.67
CA GLY A 276 2.63 -17.03 -9.43
C GLY A 276 3.93 -17.00 -10.26
N VAL A 277 4.18 -17.99 -11.14
CA VAL A 277 5.35 -18.01 -12.05
C VAL A 277 5.00 -17.39 -13.41
N GLY A 278 5.82 -16.49 -13.93
CA GLY A 278 5.69 -16.01 -15.33
C GLY A 278 6.08 -17.08 -16.37
N PRO A 279 5.52 -17.09 -17.60
CA PRO A 279 5.80 -18.15 -18.58
C PRO A 279 7.28 -18.22 -19.03
N LEU A 280 7.98 -17.09 -19.10
CA LEU A 280 9.42 -17.06 -19.43
C LEU A 280 10.30 -17.54 -18.28
N GLU A 281 9.85 -17.30 -17.05
CA GLU A 281 10.52 -17.79 -15.86
C GLU A 281 10.31 -19.30 -15.72
N GLN A 282 9.10 -19.78 -15.99
CA GLN A 282 8.78 -21.20 -16.06
C GLN A 282 9.65 -21.91 -17.10
N GLU A 283 9.75 -21.36 -18.31
CA GLU A 283 10.57 -21.94 -19.38
C GLU A 283 12.07 -21.94 -19.03
N PHE A 284 12.58 -20.86 -18.42
CA PHE A 284 13.94 -20.81 -17.91
C PHE A 284 14.17 -21.90 -16.86
N TRP A 285 13.24 -22.01 -15.90
CA TRP A 285 13.34 -23.00 -14.83
C TRP A 285 13.29 -24.43 -15.36
N ASP A 286 12.34 -24.75 -16.24
CA ASP A 286 12.20 -26.09 -16.82
C ASP A 286 13.47 -26.52 -17.56
N ALA A 287 14.19 -25.58 -18.19
CA ALA A 287 15.45 -25.84 -18.87
C ALA A 287 16.60 -26.17 -17.91
N ILE A 288 16.59 -25.63 -16.68
CA ILE A 288 17.69 -25.80 -15.71
C ILE A 288 17.35 -26.74 -14.55
N ALA A 289 16.07 -27.04 -14.31
CA ALA A 289 15.57 -27.67 -13.09
C ALA A 289 16.17 -29.06 -12.80
N GLN A 290 16.69 -29.75 -13.82
CA GLN A 290 17.34 -31.07 -13.69
C GLN A 290 18.87 -31.01 -13.82
N SER A 291 19.47 -29.83 -13.94
CA SER A 291 20.92 -29.68 -14.07
C SER A 291 21.64 -29.79 -12.73
N ASP A 292 22.87 -30.28 -12.73
CA ASP A 292 23.75 -30.32 -11.55
C ASP A 292 24.75 -29.14 -11.53
N ASP A 293 24.66 -28.19 -12.48
CA ASP A 293 25.57 -27.03 -12.58
C ASP A 293 25.06 -25.82 -11.76
N PRO A 294 25.74 -25.43 -10.66
CA PRO A 294 25.35 -24.28 -9.83
C PRO A 294 25.28 -22.95 -10.58
N ALA A 295 26.07 -22.77 -11.66
CA ALA A 295 26.13 -21.52 -12.41
C ALA A 295 24.81 -21.20 -13.13
N LEU A 296 24.06 -22.23 -13.55
CA LEU A 296 22.76 -22.05 -14.20
C LEU A 296 21.69 -21.54 -13.23
N TYR A 297 21.78 -21.95 -11.97
CA TYR A 297 20.88 -21.48 -10.92
C TYR A 297 21.24 -20.07 -10.45
N LEU A 298 22.52 -19.70 -10.44
CA LEU A 298 22.95 -18.31 -10.23
C LEU A 298 22.49 -17.39 -11.38
N ALA A 299 22.54 -17.86 -12.63
CA ALA A 299 22.02 -17.12 -13.78
C ALA A 299 20.49 -16.94 -13.71
N TYR A 300 19.76 -17.97 -13.25
CA TYR A 300 18.33 -17.82 -12.96
C TYR A 300 18.08 -16.75 -11.89
N LEU A 301 18.92 -16.69 -10.84
CA LEU A 301 18.78 -15.69 -9.77
C LEU A 301 19.18 -14.28 -10.18
N GLU A 302 20.07 -14.13 -11.13
CA GLU A 302 20.40 -12.82 -11.71
C GLU A 302 19.21 -12.27 -12.51
N GLN A 303 18.53 -13.14 -13.26
CA GLN A 303 17.41 -12.76 -14.12
C GLN A 303 16.06 -12.67 -13.38
N TYR A 304 15.84 -13.54 -12.40
CA TYR A 304 14.64 -13.63 -11.57
C TYR A 304 15.00 -13.64 -10.08
N PRO A 305 15.59 -12.55 -9.55
CA PRO A 305 16.06 -12.50 -8.16
C PRO A 305 14.95 -12.73 -7.14
N ASN A 306 13.70 -12.40 -7.50
CA ASN A 306 12.48 -12.64 -6.73
C ASN A 306 11.50 -13.57 -7.47
N GLY A 307 12.02 -14.39 -8.39
CA GLY A 307 11.24 -15.36 -9.13
C GLY A 307 10.61 -16.43 -8.22
N PHE A 308 9.54 -17.04 -8.68
CA PHE A 308 8.87 -18.17 -8.06
C PHE A 308 9.82 -19.30 -7.66
N TYR A 309 10.81 -19.63 -8.51
CA TYR A 309 11.81 -20.66 -8.22
C TYR A 309 13.09 -20.11 -7.58
N ALA A 310 13.14 -18.82 -7.21
CA ALA A 310 14.35 -18.20 -6.63
C ALA A 310 14.83 -18.93 -5.38
N GLU A 311 13.94 -19.43 -4.54
CA GLU A 311 14.35 -20.25 -3.39
C GLU A 311 15.00 -21.58 -3.81
N GLN A 312 14.41 -22.31 -4.77
CA GLN A 312 15.00 -23.55 -5.27
C GLN A 312 16.31 -23.30 -6.02
N ALA A 313 16.40 -22.21 -6.79
CA ALA A 313 17.61 -21.79 -7.48
C ALA A 313 18.70 -21.41 -6.48
N ARG A 314 18.37 -20.74 -5.38
CA ARG A 314 19.33 -20.44 -4.29
C ARG A 314 19.86 -21.73 -3.68
N GLN A 315 18.98 -22.68 -3.35
CA GLN A 315 19.37 -23.98 -2.81
C GLN A 315 20.31 -24.76 -3.74
N LYS A 316 20.00 -24.81 -5.04
CA LYS A 316 20.81 -25.55 -6.04
C LYS A 316 22.06 -24.81 -6.52
N GLY A 317 22.03 -23.48 -6.51
CA GLY A 317 23.17 -22.60 -6.78
C GLY A 317 24.13 -22.44 -5.60
N GLY A 318 23.84 -23.06 -4.45
CA GLY A 318 24.67 -22.98 -3.24
C GLY A 318 24.53 -21.66 -2.46
N VAL A 319 23.51 -20.85 -2.76
CA VAL A 319 23.15 -19.63 -2.02
C VAL A 319 22.19 -20.01 -0.90
N GLN A 320 22.58 -19.88 0.36
CA GLN A 320 21.71 -20.25 1.48
C GLN A 320 20.62 -19.19 1.70
N THR A 321 19.34 -19.59 1.59
CA THR A 321 18.18 -18.87 2.15
C THR A 321 17.47 -19.81 3.12
N MET A 322 17.16 -19.32 4.32
CA MET A 322 16.61 -20.12 5.42
C MET A 322 15.08 -20.25 5.29
N PRO A 323 14.51 -21.45 5.43
CA PRO A 323 13.07 -21.65 5.32
C PRO A 323 12.34 -21.23 6.61
N ALA A 324 11.12 -20.72 6.41
CA ALA A 324 10.18 -20.40 7.46
C ALA A 324 9.67 -21.66 8.19
N ARG A 325 9.76 -21.60 9.52
CA ARG A 325 9.08 -22.45 10.54
C ARG A 325 9.73 -23.79 10.88
N GLU A 326 10.79 -23.75 11.70
CA GLU A 326 10.96 -24.60 12.92
C GLU A 326 12.24 -24.34 13.74
N GLN A 327 12.90 -23.19 13.60
CA GLN A 327 13.82 -22.72 14.61
C GLN A 327 13.47 -21.27 14.94
N GLU A 328 12.95 -21.03 16.14
CA GLU A 328 13.13 -19.71 16.77
C GLU A 328 14.61 -19.37 16.57
N PRO A 329 14.96 -18.18 16.02
CA PRO A 329 16.37 -17.81 15.93
C PRO A 329 16.98 -18.03 17.30
N GLN A 330 18.15 -18.69 17.38
CA GLN A 330 18.91 -18.70 18.63
C GLN A 330 19.35 -17.26 18.89
N VAL A 331 18.46 -16.49 19.52
CA VAL A 331 18.68 -15.12 19.92
C VAL A 331 19.79 -15.17 20.96
N LYS A 332 21.00 -14.81 20.53
CA LYS A 332 22.09 -14.52 21.45
C LYS A 332 21.75 -13.18 22.10
N GLY A 333 21.79 -13.14 23.42
CA GLY A 333 21.43 -11.94 24.15
C GLY A 333 21.31 -12.18 25.64
N GLU A 334 21.29 -11.09 26.41
CA GLU A 334 21.21 -11.17 27.86
C GLU A 334 19.78 -11.08 28.37
N ARG A 335 19.49 -11.82 29.44
CA ARG A 335 18.23 -11.74 30.16
C ARG A 335 18.43 -10.99 31.46
N PHE A 336 17.54 -10.05 31.72
CA PHE A 336 17.53 -9.28 32.94
C PHE A 336 16.29 -9.60 33.78
N THR A 337 16.39 -9.38 35.08
CA THR A 337 15.24 -9.48 35.98
C THR A 337 15.28 -8.33 36.97
N VAL A 338 14.25 -7.50 36.94
CA VAL A 338 14.10 -6.35 37.83
C VAL A 338 12.80 -6.53 38.61
N ARG A 339 12.92 -6.65 39.93
CA ARG A 339 11.79 -6.83 40.86
C ARG A 339 10.83 -7.97 40.42
N GLY A 340 11.39 -9.06 39.90
CA GLY A 340 10.64 -10.23 39.45
C GLY A 340 10.11 -10.16 38.02
N ILE A 341 10.23 -9.01 37.33
CA ILE A 341 9.87 -8.88 35.92
C ILE A 341 11.08 -9.18 35.04
N ARG A 342 10.92 -10.10 34.11
CA ARG A 342 11.97 -10.52 33.15
C ARG A 342 11.81 -9.75 31.84
N PHE A 343 12.94 -9.38 31.24
CA PHE A 343 13.00 -8.92 29.85
C PHE A 343 14.28 -9.45 29.18
N GLU A 344 14.26 -9.51 27.85
CA GLU A 344 15.35 -10.04 27.04
C GLU A 344 15.92 -8.96 26.13
N MET A 345 17.24 -8.97 25.99
CA MET A 345 17.98 -8.21 24.99
C MET A 345 18.38 -9.14 23.86
N VAL A 346 18.43 -8.63 22.64
CA VAL A 346 18.88 -9.34 21.44
C VAL A 346 20.17 -8.69 20.96
N GLU A 347 21.22 -9.50 20.75
CA GLU A 347 22.47 -9.06 20.15
C GLU A 347 22.28 -8.79 18.66
N ILE A 348 22.53 -7.55 18.27
CA ILE A 348 22.49 -7.07 16.90
C ILE A 348 23.94 -6.97 16.40
N PRO A 349 24.30 -7.72 15.34
CA PRO A 349 25.66 -7.65 14.80
C PRO A 349 25.94 -6.25 14.27
N GLY A 350 27.17 -5.77 14.41
CA GLY A 350 27.59 -4.54 13.74
C GLY A 350 27.67 -4.73 12.23
N GLY A 351 27.54 -3.64 11.49
CA GLY A 351 27.60 -3.66 10.03
C GLY A 351 27.24 -2.32 9.41
N ASN A 352 27.34 -2.27 8.08
CA ASN A 352 26.89 -1.12 7.30
C ASN A 352 25.50 -1.40 6.75
N PHE A 353 24.66 -0.37 6.70
CA PHE A 353 23.39 -0.42 6.00
C PHE A 353 23.05 0.93 5.41
N PHE A 354 22.09 0.92 4.48
CA PHE A 354 21.52 2.16 3.98
C PHE A 354 20.27 2.52 4.79
N MET A 355 20.37 3.63 5.50
CA MET A 355 19.31 4.24 6.29
C MET A 355 18.48 5.20 5.44
N GLY A 356 17.18 5.27 5.73
CA GLY A 356 16.23 6.06 4.96
C GLY A 356 15.80 5.40 3.66
N GLY A 357 15.01 6.13 2.88
CA GLY A 357 14.45 5.69 1.61
C GLY A 357 14.77 6.69 0.51
N ASP A 358 14.97 6.19 -0.70
CA ASP A 358 15.10 6.94 -1.94
C ASP A 358 14.04 6.52 -2.98
N ASP A 359 13.08 5.70 -2.55
CA ASP A 359 11.91 5.32 -3.33
C ASP A 359 10.82 6.39 -3.29
N LEU A 360 9.86 6.26 -4.22
CA LEU A 360 8.76 7.23 -4.40
C LEU A 360 7.77 7.27 -3.22
N TRP A 361 7.90 6.34 -2.27
CA TRP A 361 7.07 6.26 -1.07
C TRP A 361 7.79 6.87 0.14
N ALA A 362 9.08 7.19 0.03
CA ALA A 362 9.86 7.82 1.07
C ALA A 362 9.54 9.31 1.13
N SER A 363 9.04 9.79 2.27
CA SER A 363 8.83 11.23 2.47
C SER A 363 10.16 11.98 2.48
N SER A 364 10.13 13.31 2.35
CA SER A 364 11.35 14.13 2.43
C SER A 364 12.13 13.89 3.73
N GLU A 365 11.43 13.57 4.82
CA GLU A 365 12.00 13.25 6.14
C GLU A 365 12.91 12.03 6.11
N GLN A 366 12.67 11.10 5.19
CA GLN A 366 13.39 9.84 5.05
C GLN A 366 14.49 9.93 3.99
N GLN A 367 14.64 11.08 3.33
CA GLN A 367 15.59 11.30 2.23
C GLN A 367 16.74 12.22 2.65
N PRO A 368 17.91 12.13 1.99
CA PRO A 368 18.31 11.07 1.09
C PRO A 368 18.65 9.79 1.87
N ARG A 369 18.45 8.66 1.20
CA ARG A 369 19.04 7.39 1.62
C ARG A 369 20.56 7.51 1.69
N HIS A 370 21.16 6.96 2.74
CA HIS A 370 22.59 7.13 3.01
C HIS A 370 23.16 5.95 3.79
N GLU A 371 24.46 5.71 3.68
CA GLU A 371 25.12 4.63 4.43
C GLU A 371 25.39 5.06 5.88
N VAL A 372 25.20 4.12 6.81
CA VAL A 372 25.56 4.25 8.24
C VAL A 372 26.27 2.96 8.67
N ALA A 373 27.36 3.10 9.42
CA ALA A 373 28.10 2.01 10.02
C ALA A 373 27.76 1.90 11.51
N LEU A 374 27.31 0.73 11.96
CA LEU A 374 27.03 0.46 13.38
C LEU A 374 28.03 -0.51 13.98
N ALA A 375 28.50 -0.19 15.19
CA ALA A 375 29.09 -1.19 16.07
C ALA A 375 28.01 -2.17 16.58
N PRO A 376 28.37 -3.41 16.96
CA PRO A 376 27.43 -4.33 17.59
C PRO A 376 26.81 -3.73 18.87
N PHE A 377 25.53 -3.97 19.07
CA PHE A 377 24.79 -3.51 20.25
C PHE A 377 23.74 -4.55 20.64
N GLN A 378 23.09 -4.39 21.80
CA GLN A 378 21.90 -5.15 22.12
C GLN A 378 20.69 -4.23 22.20
N ILE A 379 19.52 -4.72 21.80
CA ILE A 379 18.24 -4.01 21.89
C ILE A 379 17.17 -4.90 22.53
N MET A 380 16.25 -4.32 23.28
CA MET A 380 15.14 -5.08 23.88
C MET A 380 14.36 -5.83 22.80
N GLN A 381 14.04 -7.10 23.08
CA GLN A 381 13.35 -7.99 22.15
C GLN A 381 11.94 -7.50 21.77
N THR A 382 11.29 -6.81 22.70
CA THR A 382 9.95 -6.24 22.59
C THR A 382 9.96 -4.80 23.08
N GLU A 383 8.86 -4.08 22.87
CA GLU A 383 8.56 -2.84 23.57
C GLU A 383 8.58 -3.05 25.09
N VAL A 384 8.90 -2.01 25.86
CA VAL A 384 8.84 -2.03 27.32
C VAL A 384 7.40 -2.28 27.76
N THR A 385 7.20 -3.40 28.45
CA THR A 385 5.88 -3.76 28.95
C THR A 385 5.46 -2.90 30.14
N GLN A 386 4.16 -2.76 30.34
CA GLN A 386 3.57 -2.06 31.47
C GLN A 386 4.01 -2.62 32.83
N ALA A 387 4.21 -3.94 32.94
CA ALA A 387 4.73 -4.55 34.17
C ALA A 387 6.16 -4.10 34.47
N LEU A 388 7.04 -4.05 33.46
CA LEU A 388 8.41 -3.57 33.63
C LEU A 388 8.42 -2.07 33.94
N TRP A 389 7.59 -1.28 33.26
CA TRP A 389 7.39 0.13 33.54
C TRP A 389 7.00 0.37 35.01
N GLN A 390 5.95 -0.31 35.48
CA GLN A 390 5.50 -0.23 36.87
C GLN A 390 6.61 -0.63 37.86
N ALA A 391 7.35 -1.70 37.56
CA ALA A 391 8.44 -2.18 38.39
C ALA A 391 9.56 -1.13 38.54
N VAL A 392 9.92 -0.43 37.46
CA VAL A 392 11.01 0.56 37.45
C VAL A 392 10.54 1.93 37.95
N MET A 393 9.42 2.43 37.41
CA MET A 393 8.93 3.78 37.67
C MET A 393 8.16 3.91 38.97
N GLY A 394 7.49 2.83 39.40
CA GLY A 394 6.64 2.78 40.60
C GLY A 394 5.19 3.19 40.34
N TYR A 395 4.83 3.54 39.11
CA TYR A 395 3.48 3.92 38.70
C TYR A 395 3.21 3.47 37.26
N ASN A 396 1.93 3.31 36.92
CA ASN A 396 1.43 3.00 35.59
C ASN A 396 0.05 3.66 35.46
N GLU A 397 -0.03 4.70 34.63
CA GLU A 397 -1.24 5.49 34.39
C GLU A 397 -1.84 5.27 32.99
N GLN A 398 -1.47 4.16 32.32
CA GLN A 398 -2.02 3.77 31.01
C GLN A 398 -3.54 3.62 31.06
N GLU A 399 -4.22 4.03 29.99
CA GLU A 399 -5.68 3.85 29.84
C GLU A 399 -6.01 2.35 29.71
N TYR A 400 -5.36 1.65 28.78
CA TYR A 400 -5.48 0.20 28.64
C TYR A 400 -4.50 -0.49 29.62
N LYS A 401 -5.02 -1.39 30.45
CA LYS A 401 -4.23 -2.08 31.48
C LYS A 401 -3.95 -3.53 31.11
N GLY A 402 -2.68 -3.93 31.20
CA GLY A 402 -2.27 -5.32 31.11
C GLY A 402 -0.76 -5.46 31.23
N ASP A 403 -0.30 -6.44 32.00
CA ASP A 403 1.12 -6.59 32.34
C ASP A 403 2.04 -6.74 31.11
N ASN A 404 1.52 -7.39 30.07
CA ASN A 404 2.24 -7.66 28.81
C ASN A 404 1.91 -6.65 27.70
N LEU A 405 1.06 -5.66 27.94
CA LEU A 405 0.85 -4.57 26.99
C LEU A 405 2.11 -3.68 26.95
N PRO A 406 2.43 -3.05 25.81
CA PRO A 406 3.44 -2.01 25.79
C PRO A 406 2.99 -0.83 26.66
N VAL A 407 3.96 -0.13 27.25
CA VAL A 407 3.74 1.23 27.69
C VAL A 407 3.65 2.12 26.46
N TYR A 408 2.67 3.03 26.39
CA TYR A 408 2.47 3.95 25.26
C TYR A 408 2.07 5.33 25.81
N GLN A 409 2.00 6.37 24.96
CA GLN A 409 1.70 7.75 25.40
C GLN A 409 2.63 8.26 26.52
N VAL A 410 3.90 7.84 26.54
CA VAL A 410 4.89 8.40 27.47
C VAL A 410 5.69 9.48 26.77
N THR A 411 6.11 10.51 27.50
CA THR A 411 6.98 11.53 26.91
C THR A 411 8.39 10.98 26.69
N TRP A 412 9.14 11.56 25.75
CA TRP A 412 10.56 11.25 25.58
C TRP A 412 11.34 11.38 26.90
N ARG A 413 11.01 12.40 27.72
CA ARG A 413 11.63 12.60 29.05
C ARG A 413 11.25 11.51 30.05
N ASP A 414 10.04 10.95 29.98
CA ASP A 414 9.66 9.79 30.77
C ASP A 414 10.47 8.55 30.36
N ALA A 415 10.66 8.35 29.06
CA ALA A 415 11.47 7.26 28.51
C ALA A 415 12.94 7.35 28.98
N GLN A 416 13.54 8.55 28.98
CA GLN A 416 14.87 8.80 29.56
C GLN A 416 14.91 8.47 31.05
N ARG A 417 13.94 8.96 31.85
CA ARG A 417 13.86 8.64 33.29
C ARG A 417 13.72 7.14 33.56
N PHE A 418 12.97 6.44 32.72
CA PHE A 418 12.84 4.98 32.81
C PHE A 418 14.19 4.31 32.53
N ALA A 419 14.89 4.70 31.46
CA ALA A 419 16.21 4.17 31.12
C ALA A 419 17.24 4.42 32.23
N ASP A 420 17.27 5.62 32.81
CA ASP A 420 18.16 5.97 33.93
C ASP A 420 17.89 5.12 35.18
N LYS A 421 16.61 4.99 35.57
CA LYS A 421 16.24 4.17 36.73
C LYS A 421 16.55 2.70 36.50
N LEU A 422 16.24 2.18 35.31
CA LEU A 422 16.58 0.80 34.95
C LEU A 422 18.09 0.58 35.02
N SER A 423 18.86 1.55 34.53
CA SER A 423 20.32 1.53 34.59
C SER A 423 20.85 1.48 36.02
N GLN A 424 20.33 2.34 36.89
CA GLN A 424 20.69 2.35 38.32
C GLN A 424 20.33 1.03 39.03
N MET A 425 19.18 0.43 38.69
CA MET A 425 18.74 -0.82 39.30
C MET A 425 19.54 -2.04 38.86
N THR A 426 20.13 -2.01 37.66
CA THR A 426 20.82 -3.16 37.05
C THR A 426 22.34 -3.00 37.06
N GLY A 427 22.87 -1.79 37.28
CA GLY A 427 24.28 -1.47 37.11
C GLY A 427 24.74 -1.55 35.64
N LYS A 428 23.81 -1.50 34.69
CA LYS A 428 24.07 -1.49 33.24
C LYS A 428 23.64 -0.15 32.67
N ARG A 429 24.18 0.26 31.53
CA ARG A 429 23.80 1.52 30.87
C ARG A 429 22.76 1.27 29.78
N PHE A 430 21.49 1.40 30.12
CA PHE A 430 20.39 1.40 29.17
C PHE A 430 20.10 2.81 28.69
N ARG A 431 19.78 2.96 27.41
CA ARG A 431 19.38 4.24 26.79
C ARG A 431 18.40 4.00 25.65
N LEU A 432 17.76 5.06 25.15
CA LEU A 432 17.02 4.95 23.90
C LEU A 432 17.97 4.60 22.74
N PRO A 433 17.50 3.85 21.73
CA PRO A 433 18.25 3.64 20.51
C PRO A 433 18.52 5.00 19.85
N SER A 434 19.66 5.12 19.17
CA SER A 434 19.74 6.13 18.11
C SER A 434 18.78 5.72 16.99
N GLU A 435 18.39 6.68 16.20
CA GLU A 435 17.49 6.51 15.07
C GLU A 435 18.02 5.46 14.09
N SER A 436 19.32 5.50 13.81
CA SER A 436 20.02 4.53 12.99
C SER A 436 20.07 3.14 13.62
N GLN A 437 20.26 3.03 14.94
CA GLN A 437 20.17 1.75 15.66
C GLN A 437 18.77 1.13 15.53
N TRP A 438 17.73 1.96 15.65
CA TRP A 438 16.36 1.51 15.53
C TRP A 438 16.06 0.98 14.13
N GLU A 439 16.35 1.76 13.08
CA GLU A 439 16.04 1.35 11.70
C GLU A 439 16.84 0.10 11.30
N TYR A 440 18.11 0.04 11.68
CA TYR A 440 18.94 -1.13 11.43
C TYR A 440 18.35 -2.38 12.09
N ALA A 441 17.97 -2.28 13.37
CA ALA A 441 17.31 -3.34 14.12
C ALA A 441 15.98 -3.75 13.48
N ALA A 442 15.15 -2.78 13.08
CA ALA A 442 13.83 -3.03 12.47
C ALA A 442 13.94 -3.79 11.16
N ARG A 443 14.87 -3.37 10.28
CA ARG A 443 15.15 -4.03 8.99
C ARG A 443 15.59 -5.49 9.14
N GLY A 444 16.24 -5.86 10.25
CA GLY A 444 16.63 -7.25 10.51
C GLY A 444 17.53 -7.83 9.40
N GLY A 445 18.35 -6.98 8.77
CA GLY A 445 19.21 -7.36 7.65
C GLY A 445 18.57 -7.32 6.26
N THR A 446 17.30 -6.95 6.12
CA THR A 446 16.66 -6.81 4.80
C THR A 446 16.81 -5.39 4.23
N THR A 447 16.60 -5.28 2.92
CA THR A 447 16.60 -4.00 2.18
C THR A 447 15.24 -3.66 1.57
N SER A 448 14.23 -4.49 1.83
CA SER A 448 12.84 -4.31 1.39
C SER A 448 12.14 -3.18 2.17
N VAL A 449 10.94 -2.80 1.72
CA VAL A 449 10.09 -1.78 2.36
C VAL A 449 9.76 -2.16 3.81
N TRP A 450 9.35 -3.41 4.02
CA TRP A 450 9.16 -4.01 5.34
C TRP A 450 10.18 -5.12 5.57
N PHE A 451 10.45 -5.48 6.83
CA PHE A 451 11.42 -6.54 7.12
C PHE A 451 10.99 -7.93 6.61
N TRP A 452 9.71 -8.12 6.26
CA TRP A 452 9.18 -9.37 5.69
C TRP A 452 9.13 -9.36 4.15
N GLY A 453 9.49 -8.26 3.50
CA GLY A 453 9.45 -8.10 2.05
C GLY A 453 8.67 -6.85 1.62
N ASP A 454 8.25 -6.84 0.36
CA ASP A 454 7.51 -5.73 -0.26
C ASP A 454 6.00 -6.03 -0.42
N ASP A 455 5.53 -7.15 0.16
CA ASP A 455 4.13 -7.57 0.14
C ASP A 455 3.40 -7.05 1.39
N GLU A 456 2.69 -5.93 1.19
CA GLU A 456 1.88 -5.26 2.22
C GLU A 456 0.78 -6.18 2.79
N SER A 457 0.26 -7.13 2.00
CA SER A 457 -0.82 -8.01 2.45
C SER A 457 -0.42 -8.93 3.62
N GLN A 458 0.89 -9.10 3.85
CA GLN A 458 1.41 -9.89 4.95
C GLN A 458 1.48 -9.13 6.28
N MET A 459 1.34 -7.81 6.26
CA MET A 459 1.44 -6.93 7.42
C MET A 459 0.62 -7.41 8.65
N PRO A 460 -0.62 -7.94 8.52
CA PRO A 460 -1.36 -8.45 9.68
C PRO A 460 -0.69 -9.61 10.44
N GLN A 461 0.27 -10.30 9.82
CA GLN A 461 1.04 -11.40 10.43
C GLN A 461 2.21 -10.89 11.28
N TYR A 462 2.68 -9.67 11.01
CA TYR A 462 3.91 -9.10 11.55
C TYR A 462 3.67 -7.87 12.44
N ALA A 463 2.53 -7.19 12.29
CA ALA A 463 2.23 -5.93 12.99
C ALA A 463 0.81 -5.89 13.56
N TRP A 464 0.65 -5.14 14.65
CA TRP A 464 -0.65 -4.69 15.14
C TRP A 464 -1.03 -3.37 14.45
N ILE A 465 -2.06 -3.42 13.61
CA ILE A 465 -2.49 -2.37 12.69
C ILE A 465 -4.00 -2.11 12.86
N PRO A 466 -4.55 -0.97 12.40
CA PRO A 466 -5.97 -0.64 12.61
C PRO A 466 -6.95 -1.75 12.20
N GLU A 467 -6.61 -2.53 11.18
CA GLU A 467 -7.41 -3.62 10.62
C GLU A 467 -7.51 -4.83 11.54
N ASN A 468 -6.55 -5.02 12.46
CA ASN A 468 -6.46 -6.21 13.32
C ASN A 468 -6.29 -5.90 14.81
N SER A 469 -6.19 -4.63 15.20
CA SER A 469 -5.88 -4.21 16.57
C SER A 469 -7.11 -3.79 17.38
N ASP A 470 -8.28 -3.68 16.76
CA ASP A 470 -9.47 -3.02 17.36
C ASP A 470 -9.18 -1.58 17.82
N LYS A 471 -8.16 -0.93 17.23
CA LYS A 471 -7.63 0.38 17.61
C LYS A 471 -7.18 0.47 19.07
N GLN A 472 -6.58 -0.62 19.56
CA GLN A 472 -6.09 -0.77 20.94
C GLN A 472 -4.71 -1.43 20.96
N PRO A 473 -3.91 -1.21 22.01
CA PRO A 473 -2.64 -1.91 22.18
C PRO A 473 -2.88 -3.39 22.50
N HIS A 474 -1.99 -4.25 22.00
CA HIS A 474 -2.03 -5.69 22.23
C HIS A 474 -0.78 -6.16 22.99
N PRO A 475 -0.84 -7.34 23.64
CA PRO A 475 0.32 -7.87 24.31
C PRO A 475 1.49 -8.06 23.35
N VAL A 476 2.68 -7.72 23.80
CA VAL A 476 3.92 -7.83 23.01
C VAL A 476 4.20 -9.29 22.62
N ALA A 477 4.96 -9.47 21.53
CA ALA A 477 5.40 -10.75 20.99
C ALA A 477 4.26 -11.71 20.59
N GLN A 478 3.12 -11.17 20.15
CA GLN A 478 2.01 -11.96 19.59
C GLN A 478 2.02 -12.06 18.06
N LYS A 479 2.78 -11.19 17.39
CA LYS A 479 3.03 -11.25 15.95
C LYS A 479 4.35 -11.95 15.64
N ARG A 480 4.64 -12.18 14.35
CA ARG A 480 5.90 -12.80 13.94
C ARG A 480 7.07 -11.82 14.12
N PRO A 481 8.24 -12.30 14.60
CA PRO A 481 9.41 -11.44 14.73
C PRO A 481 10.07 -11.19 13.37
N ASN A 482 10.94 -10.19 13.33
CA ASN A 482 11.86 -9.98 12.22
C ASN A 482 12.99 -11.04 12.19
N PRO A 483 13.85 -11.07 11.15
CA PRO A 483 14.89 -12.10 11.03
C PRO A 483 15.90 -12.18 12.18
N TRP A 484 16.02 -11.12 13.01
CA TRP A 484 16.88 -11.11 14.19
C TRP A 484 16.16 -11.51 15.48
N GLY A 485 14.87 -11.85 15.41
CA GLY A 485 14.10 -12.29 16.57
C GLY A 485 13.54 -11.12 17.41
N LEU A 486 13.46 -9.91 16.84
CA LEU A 486 12.79 -8.77 17.45
C LEU A 486 11.31 -8.78 17.08
N TYR A 487 10.47 -8.56 18.07
CA TYR A 487 9.01 -8.49 17.94
C TYR A 487 8.56 -7.04 17.99
N ASP A 488 7.41 -6.76 17.36
CA ASP A 488 6.73 -5.47 17.43
C ASP A 488 7.65 -4.30 17.06
N MET A 489 8.62 -4.53 16.15
CA MET A 489 9.41 -3.44 15.57
C MET A 489 8.57 -2.53 14.68
N THR A 490 7.33 -2.94 14.36
CA THR A 490 6.36 -2.09 13.70
C THR A 490 4.94 -2.40 14.15
N GLY A 491 4.12 -1.35 14.27
CA GLY A 491 2.79 -1.38 14.86
C GLY A 491 2.82 -1.44 16.38
N ASN A 492 1.66 -1.71 16.98
CA ASN A 492 1.46 -1.66 18.43
C ASN A 492 1.72 -0.26 19.01
N ALA A 493 2.95 0.12 19.37
CA ALA A 493 3.29 1.47 19.79
C ALA A 493 4.45 2.05 18.97
N TRP A 494 4.37 3.35 18.68
CA TRP A 494 5.53 4.10 18.17
C TRP A 494 6.67 4.03 19.20
N GLU A 495 7.92 4.08 18.77
CA GLU A 495 9.05 4.00 19.69
C GLU A 495 9.94 5.25 19.64
N TRP A 496 10.21 5.84 20.80
CA TRP A 496 11.11 6.98 20.92
C TRP A 496 12.56 6.60 20.60
N CYS A 497 13.20 7.42 19.77
CA CYS A 497 14.65 7.42 19.56
C CYS A 497 15.32 8.56 20.35
N GLN A 498 16.64 8.48 20.55
CA GLN A 498 17.41 9.54 21.20
C GLN A 498 17.41 10.85 20.38
N ASP A 499 17.40 10.71 19.07
CA ASP A 499 17.64 11.76 18.08
C ASP A 499 16.64 12.92 18.17
N VAL A 500 17.15 14.13 17.94
CA VAL A 500 16.31 15.29 17.61
C VAL A 500 15.75 15.06 16.21
N PHE A 501 14.52 15.47 15.96
CA PHE A 501 13.94 15.34 14.63
C PHE A 501 14.51 16.37 13.65
N HIS A 502 14.78 15.93 12.42
CA HIS A 502 15.20 16.78 11.30
C HIS A 502 14.31 16.48 10.10
N GLU A 503 13.94 17.53 9.36
CA GLU A 503 13.03 17.47 8.20
C GLU A 503 13.55 16.61 7.03
N ASP A 504 14.86 16.31 7.01
CA ASP A 504 15.52 15.42 6.07
C ASP A 504 16.90 14.98 6.60
N TYR A 505 17.57 14.08 5.88
CA TYR A 505 18.90 13.58 6.20
C TYR A 505 20.04 14.36 5.54
N ARG A 506 19.82 15.41 4.74
CA ARG A 506 20.92 16.12 4.04
C ARG A 506 21.89 16.76 5.01
N GLY A 507 21.37 17.23 6.14
CA GLY A 507 22.14 17.97 7.14
C GLY A 507 22.59 19.35 6.62
N GLY A 508 23.07 20.18 7.54
CA GLY A 508 23.64 21.48 7.24
C GLY A 508 25.17 21.43 7.10
N MET A 509 25.78 22.48 6.53
CA MET A 509 27.23 22.60 6.40
C MET A 509 27.98 22.49 7.76
N PHE A 510 27.29 22.84 8.85
CA PHE A 510 27.78 22.77 10.23
C PHE A 510 27.05 21.73 11.11
N ASN A 511 26.00 21.10 10.58
CA ASN A 511 25.21 20.08 11.26
C ASN A 511 25.15 18.83 10.39
N ARG A 512 26.26 18.07 10.36
CA ARG A 512 26.30 16.81 9.62
C ARG A 512 25.61 15.73 10.45
N ARG A 513 24.68 15.04 9.81
CA ARG A 513 24.12 13.78 10.29
C ARG A 513 25.26 12.78 10.60
N PRO A 514 25.22 12.07 11.73
CA PRO A 514 26.15 10.98 12.02
C PRO A 514 26.04 9.82 11.03
N ASP A 515 27.17 9.19 10.71
CA ASP A 515 27.28 7.98 9.89
C ASP A 515 27.87 6.79 10.67
N ASP A 516 28.04 6.93 11.99
CA ASP A 516 28.67 5.96 12.88
C ASP A 516 27.69 5.32 13.89
N GLY A 517 26.39 5.50 13.67
CA GLY A 517 25.35 4.96 14.54
C GLY A 517 25.08 5.79 15.81
N SER A 518 25.78 6.91 16.02
CA SER A 518 25.45 7.84 17.12
C SER A 518 24.16 8.63 16.84
N ALA A 519 23.51 9.11 17.91
CA ALA A 519 22.28 9.89 17.80
C ALA A 519 22.55 11.31 17.30
N TRP A 520 21.71 11.81 16.40
CA TRP A 520 21.78 13.17 15.90
C TRP A 520 21.09 14.16 16.86
N GLU A 521 21.87 14.78 17.75
CA GLU A 521 21.33 15.64 18.82
C GLU A 521 21.44 17.15 18.57
N SER A 522 22.06 17.57 17.46
CA SER A 522 22.32 18.98 17.14
C SER A 522 21.37 19.55 16.09
N GLU A 523 21.01 20.84 16.26
CA GLU A 523 20.34 21.70 15.26
C GLU A 523 19.21 21.02 14.46
N GLY A 524 18.21 20.48 15.16
CA GLY A 524 16.97 19.98 14.58
C GLY A 524 15.75 20.82 14.94
N VAL A 525 14.56 20.31 14.66
CA VAL A 525 13.30 20.97 15.00
C VAL A 525 13.18 21.09 16.53
N GLU A 526 12.88 22.29 17.01
CA GLU A 526 12.83 22.58 18.44
C GLU A 526 11.74 21.74 19.11
N ASP A 527 12.08 21.15 20.26
CA ASP A 527 11.21 20.29 21.07
C ASP A 527 10.68 19.02 20.40
N GLU A 528 11.12 18.70 19.18
CA GLU A 528 10.74 17.46 18.50
C GLU A 528 11.80 16.36 18.62
N ARG A 529 11.32 15.15 18.90
CA ARG A 529 12.13 13.92 18.93
C ARG A 529 11.61 12.93 17.92
N VAL A 530 12.52 12.10 17.42
CA VAL A 530 12.18 11.05 16.47
C VAL A 530 11.36 9.95 17.15
N ILE A 531 10.27 9.55 16.49
CA ILE A 531 9.58 8.28 16.72
C ILE A 531 9.63 7.41 15.45
N ARG A 532 9.67 6.09 15.63
CA ARG A 532 9.64 5.11 14.53
C ARG A 532 8.71 3.93 14.81
N GLY A 533 8.27 3.25 13.75
CA GLY A 533 7.58 1.96 13.83
C GLY A 533 6.06 1.93 13.63
N GLY A 534 5.33 3.05 13.71
CA GLY A 534 3.87 3.00 13.64
C GLY A 534 3.21 2.57 14.95
N ALA A 535 1.90 2.75 15.07
CA ALA A 535 1.11 2.32 16.23
C ALA A 535 -0.16 1.58 15.79
N PHE A 536 -0.84 0.95 16.75
CA PHE A 536 -2.03 0.11 16.53
C PHE A 536 -3.19 0.83 15.81
N ASP A 537 -3.21 2.16 15.77
CA ASP A 537 -4.23 2.99 15.11
C ASP A 537 -3.64 4.01 14.13
N ALA A 538 -2.39 3.78 13.67
CA ALA A 538 -1.78 4.61 12.64
C ALA A 538 -2.67 4.69 11.39
N MET A 539 -2.72 5.88 10.78
CA MET A 539 -3.70 6.16 9.71
C MET A 539 -3.26 5.64 8.34
N PHE A 540 -1.96 5.42 8.14
CA PHE A 540 -1.41 5.07 6.83
C PHE A 540 -0.50 3.85 6.94
N ASN A 541 -0.63 2.92 5.99
CA ASN A 541 0.21 1.72 5.95
C ASN A 541 1.70 2.03 5.75
N LEU A 542 2.01 3.22 5.22
CA LEU A 542 3.37 3.75 5.10
C LEU A 542 4.03 4.04 6.45
N ASP A 543 3.26 4.19 7.53
CA ASP A 543 3.79 4.39 8.88
C ASP A 543 4.46 3.12 9.45
N PHE A 544 4.20 1.95 8.85
CA PHE A 544 4.75 0.66 9.28
C PHE A 544 6.02 0.25 8.55
N ARG A 545 6.53 1.08 7.63
CA ARG A 545 7.76 0.77 6.90
C ARG A 545 8.96 0.76 7.84
N SER A 546 10.00 0.01 7.48
CA SER A 546 11.22 -0.07 8.30
C SER A 546 11.92 1.29 8.43
N ASP A 547 11.81 2.13 7.40
CA ASP A 547 12.33 3.50 7.33
C ASP A 547 11.32 4.57 7.75
N ALA A 548 10.09 4.21 8.13
CA ALA A 548 9.13 5.19 8.60
C ALA A 548 9.63 5.91 9.87
N ARG A 549 9.51 7.22 9.87
CA ARG A 549 9.85 8.11 10.98
C ARG A 549 8.86 9.25 11.05
N SER A 550 8.77 9.88 12.21
CA SER A 550 8.05 11.14 12.35
C SER A 550 8.65 11.98 13.47
N GLY A 551 8.47 13.30 13.37
CA GLY A 551 8.77 14.26 14.43
C GLY A 551 7.56 14.46 15.33
N ARG A 552 7.78 14.42 16.65
CA ARG A 552 6.73 14.70 17.64
C ARG A 552 7.22 15.57 18.76
N ASP A 553 6.34 16.48 19.19
CA ASP A 553 6.51 17.27 20.40
C ASP A 553 6.34 16.42 21.66
N GLN A 554 6.77 16.96 22.80
CA GLN A 554 6.67 16.26 24.08
C GLN A 554 5.21 16.18 24.55
N GLY A 555 4.50 15.10 24.22
CA GLY A 555 3.20 14.81 24.82
C GLY A 555 2.16 14.04 24.00
N GLN A 556 2.45 13.56 22.79
CA GLN A 556 1.42 12.93 21.94
C GLN A 556 1.81 11.61 21.22
N HIS A 557 0.75 10.91 20.77
CA HIS A 557 0.67 9.80 19.81
C HIS A 557 1.33 8.47 20.18
N TRP A 558 0.74 7.74 21.12
CA TRP A 558 0.98 6.29 21.34
C TRP A 558 2.45 5.87 21.44
N ALA A 559 3.35 6.79 21.74
CA ALA A 559 4.78 6.52 21.78
C ALA A 559 5.14 5.79 23.08
N GLY A 560 5.74 4.62 22.93
CA GLY A 560 6.29 3.75 23.94
C GLY A 560 7.81 3.81 23.99
N VAL A 561 8.41 2.76 24.53
CA VAL A 561 9.84 2.70 24.83
C VAL A 561 10.40 1.36 24.40
N ARG A 562 11.54 1.38 23.72
CA ARG A 562 12.45 0.24 23.57
C ARG A 562 13.85 0.74 23.88
N LEU A 563 14.65 -0.04 24.60
CA LEU A 563 15.99 0.39 25.01
C LEU A 563 17.08 -0.43 24.35
N VAL A 564 18.23 0.19 24.18
CA VAL A 564 19.49 -0.46 23.81
C VAL A 564 20.43 -0.54 25.00
N TRP A 565 21.33 -1.50 24.94
CA TRP A 565 22.44 -1.67 25.87
C TRP A 565 23.67 -2.20 25.11
N ILE A 566 24.83 -1.60 25.37
CA ILE A 566 26.10 -2.03 24.79
C ILE A 566 26.97 -2.63 25.91
N PRO A 567 27.36 -3.92 25.82
CA PRO A 567 28.27 -4.51 26.79
C PRO A 567 29.61 -3.77 26.83
N GLY A 568 30.04 -3.36 28.03
CA GLY A 568 31.32 -2.69 28.23
C GLY A 568 31.28 -1.16 28.27
N GLU A 569 30.14 -0.53 27.94
CA GLU A 569 29.88 0.86 28.36
C GLU A 569 29.62 0.87 29.88
N GLY A 570 30.67 1.10 30.67
CA GLY A 570 30.57 1.24 32.12
C GLY A 570 29.80 2.51 32.50
N GLY A 571 29.02 2.45 33.59
CA GLY A 571 28.51 3.64 34.25
C GLY A 571 29.64 4.28 35.06
N GLU A 572 29.98 5.53 34.73
CA GLU A 572 30.77 6.39 35.62
C GLU A 572 29.92 6.90 36.79
#